data_AF-A0A1I3Y9Y7-F1
#
_entry.id   AF-A0A1I3Y9Y7-F1
#
_cell.length_a   1.000
_cell.length_b   1.000
_cell.length_c   1.000
_cell.angle_alpha   90.00
_cell.angle_beta   90.00
_cell.angle_gamma   90.00
#
_symmetry.space_group_name_H-M   'P 1'
#
loop_
_entity.id
_entity.type
_entity.pdbx_description
1 polymer ?
#
loop_
_entity_poly.entity_id
_entity_poly.type
_entity_poly.pdbx_seq_one_letter_code
_entity_poly.pdbx_strand_id
1 'polypeptide(L)'
;MADFSDLVARAVSPAMSREEREEVYNVVRAAVQRLQEREGLAADDPGILLQRHLIEETIRDVEFDITRFLTLRRIAEAKAAQDAEAARHAGRRR
;
A
#
# COMPACT_ATOMS: atom_id res chain seq x y z
N MET A 1 -15.87 3.15 14.01
CA MET A 1 -15.40 1.85 13.48
C MET A 1 -14.30 2.19 12.49
N ALA A 2 -13.13 1.55 12.57
CA ALA A 2 -12.12 1.71 11.51
C ALA A 2 -12.64 1.04 10.25
N ASP A 3 -12.51 1.71 9.10
CA ASP A 3 -12.91 1.12 7.82
C ASP A 3 -11.96 -0.03 7.46
N PHE A 4 -12.40 -0.97 6.62
CA PHE A 4 -11.57 -2.09 6.17
C PHE A 4 -10.27 -1.59 5.52
N SER A 5 -10.35 -0.49 4.76
CA SER A 5 -9.21 0.20 4.17
C SER A 5 -8.21 0.70 5.21
N ASP A 6 -8.67 1.30 6.31
CA ASP A 6 -7.80 1.77 7.39
C ASP A 6 -7.04 0.62 8.07
N LEU A 7 -7.67 -0.55 8.20
CA LEU A 7 -7.04 -1.74 8.79
C LEU A 7 -5.93 -2.27 7.90
N VAL A 8 -6.19 -2.38 6.59
CA VAL A 8 -5.18 -2.82 5.62
C VAL A 8 -4.02 -1.82 5.57
N ALA A 9 -4.31 -0.52 5.50
CA ALA A 9 -3.31 0.55 5.44
C ALA A 9 -2.41 0.59 6.70
N ARG A 10 -2.92 0.21 7.87
CA ARG A 10 -2.11 0.08 9.11
C ARG A 10 -1.26 -1.18 9.15
N ALA A 11 -1.70 -2.24 8.47
CA ALA A 11 -1.00 -3.51 8.44
C ALA A 11 0.18 -3.52 7.45
N VAL A 12 0.23 -2.56 6.53
CA VAL A 12 1.34 -2.39 5.59
C VAL A 12 2.08 -1.07 5.80
N SER A 13 3.35 -1.04 5.42
CA SER A 13 4.22 0.13 5.56
C SER A 13 5.01 0.38 4.28
N PRO A 14 5.31 1.64 3.93
CA PRO A 14 6.21 1.96 2.83
C PRO A 14 7.64 1.41 3.00
N ALA A 15 8.02 1.02 4.22
CA ALA A 15 9.33 0.39 4.48
C ALA A 15 9.36 -1.09 4.08
N MET A 16 8.21 -1.74 3.98
CA MET A 16 8.12 -3.15 3.58
C MET A 16 8.45 -3.30 2.09
N SER A 17 9.01 -4.46 1.72
CA SER A 17 9.09 -4.85 0.31
C SER A 17 7.69 -5.11 -0.26
N ARG A 18 7.60 -5.21 -1.58
CA ARG A 18 6.31 -5.54 -2.21
C ARG A 18 5.89 -6.97 -1.87
N GLU A 19 6.86 -7.87 -1.77
CA GLU A 19 6.65 -9.28 -1.39
C GLU A 19 6.10 -9.38 0.04
N GLU A 20 6.67 -8.65 0.99
CA GLU A 20 6.19 -8.63 2.38
C GLU A 20 4.75 -8.09 2.48
N ARG A 21 4.39 -7.09 1.66
CA ARG A 21 3.00 -6.58 1.62
C ARG A 21 2.04 -7.59 1.01
N GLU A 22 2.46 -8.30 -0.04
CA GLU A 22 1.67 -9.37 -0.66
C GLU A 22 1.34 -10.49 0.33
N GLU A 23 2.26 -10.84 1.23
CA GLU A 23 2.00 -11.79 2.32
C GLU A 23 0.88 -11.30 3.24
N VAL A 24 0.88 -10.03 3.62
CA VAL A 24 -0.20 -9.42 4.42
C VAL A 24 -1.53 -9.47 3.66
N TYR A 25 -1.54 -9.11 2.38
CA TYR A 25 -2.75 -9.18 1.54
C TYR A 25 -3.30 -10.60 1.42
N ASN A 26 -2.42 -11.62 1.37
CA ASN A 26 -2.83 -13.03 1.36
C ASN A 26 -3.47 -13.44 2.69
N VAL A 27 -2.96 -12.98 3.83
CA VAL A 27 -3.58 -13.22 5.14
C VAL A 27 -4.97 -12.60 5.21
N VAL A 28 -5.14 -11.37 4.72
CA VAL A 28 -6.44 -10.68 4.69
C VAL A 28 -7.44 -11.44 3.82
N ARG A 29 -7.04 -11.84 2.60
CA ARG A 29 -7.87 -12.66 1.70
C ARG A 29 -8.31 -13.96 2.35
N ALA A 30 -7.38 -14.68 2.98
CA ALA A 30 -7.68 -15.92 3.67
C ALA A 30 -8.61 -15.73 4.88
N ALA A 31 -8.45 -14.63 5.62
CA ALA A 31 -9.32 -14.32 6.76
C ALA A 31 -10.77 -14.07 6.33
N VAL A 32 -10.97 -13.31 5.23
CA VAL A 32 -12.30 -13.06 4.69
C VAL A 32 -12.90 -14.35 4.10
N GLN A 33 -12.11 -15.15 3.39
CA GLN A 33 -12.59 -16.44 2.88
C GLN A 33 -13.11 -17.34 4.00
N ARG A 34 -12.38 -17.48 5.11
CA ARG A 34 -12.83 -18.28 6.27
C ARG A 34 -14.11 -17.72 6.91
N LEU A 35 -14.28 -16.39 6.88
CA LEU A 35 -15.51 -15.76 7.37
C LEU A 35 -16.71 -16.14 6.49
N GLN A 36 -16.54 -16.07 5.17
CA GLN A 36 -17.57 -16.44 4.19
C GLN A 36 -17.94 -17.92 4.28
N GLU A 37 -16.93 -18.81 4.40
CA GLU A 37 -17.14 -20.25 4.60
C GLU A 37 -17.95 -20.54 5.88
N ARG A 38 -17.70 -19.79 6.96
CA ARG A 38 -18.44 -19.93 8.23
C ARG A 38 -19.90 -19.50 8.10
N GLU A 39 -20.19 -18.53 7.24
CA GLU A 39 -21.56 -18.04 6.99
C GLU A 39 -22.35 -18.97 6.06
N GLY A 40 -21.72 -20.01 5.49
CA GLY A 40 -22.38 -21.00 4.64
C GLY A 40 -22.86 -20.44 3.31
N LEU A 41 -22.30 -19.30 2.88
CA LEU A 41 -22.65 -18.62 1.64
C LEU A 41 -22.10 -19.40 0.45
N ALA A 42 -22.88 -19.46 -0.63
CA ALA A 42 -22.44 -20.07 -1.88
C ALA A 42 -21.35 -19.21 -2.54
N ALA A 43 -20.36 -19.83 -3.18
CA ALA A 43 -19.21 -19.10 -3.75
C ALA A 43 -19.58 -18.11 -4.87
N ASP A 44 -20.73 -18.31 -5.51
CA ASP A 44 -21.33 -17.44 -6.53
C ASP A 44 -22.30 -16.41 -5.95
N ASP A 45 -22.42 -16.32 -4.63
CA ASP A 45 -23.23 -15.30 -3.97
C ASP A 45 -22.74 -13.89 -4.38
N PRO A 46 -23.63 -13.02 -4.88
CA PRO A 46 -23.26 -11.68 -5.31
C PRO A 46 -22.58 -10.84 -4.22
N GLY A 47 -22.91 -11.08 -2.95
CA GLY A 47 -22.27 -10.43 -1.81
C GLY A 47 -20.82 -10.85 -1.65
N ILE A 48 -20.49 -12.13 -1.84
CA ILE A 48 -19.10 -12.63 -1.85
C ILE A 48 -18.31 -11.99 -3.00
N LEU A 49 -18.89 -11.95 -4.20
CA LEU A 49 -18.23 -11.36 -5.37
C LEU A 49 -17.92 -9.88 -5.15
N LEU A 50 -18.88 -9.14 -4.59
CA LEU A 50 -18.68 -7.73 -4.23
C LEU A 50 -17.60 -7.57 -3.16
N GLN A 51 -17.64 -8.36 -2.09
CA GLN A 51 -16.62 -8.30 -1.03
C GLN A 51 -15.22 -8.58 -1.58
N ARG A 52 -15.06 -9.60 -2.42
CA ARG A 52 -13.78 -9.91 -3.07
C ARG A 52 -13.31 -8.75 -3.95
N HIS A 53 -14.22 -8.11 -4.70
CA HIS A 53 -13.89 -6.95 -5.51
C HIS A 53 -13.39 -5.78 -4.65
N LEU A 54 -14.09 -5.45 -3.57
CA LEU A 54 -13.73 -4.36 -2.66
C LEU A 54 -12.37 -4.59 -1.99
N ILE A 55 -12.02 -5.83 -1.67
CA ILE A 55 -10.70 -6.18 -1.13
C ILE A 55 -9.60 -5.87 -2.14
N GLU A 56 -9.76 -6.31 -3.38
CA GLU A 56 -8.77 -6.08 -4.44
C GLU A 56 -8.67 -4.60 -4.83
N GLU A 57 -9.77 -3.86 -4.79
CA GLU A 57 -9.78 -2.41 -4.96
C GLU A 57 -9.02 -1.71 -3.83
N THR A 58 -9.31 -2.07 -2.57
CA THR A 58 -8.60 -1.54 -1.39
C THR A 58 -7.10 -1.79 -1.47
N ILE A 59 -6.68 -3.01 -1.82
CA ILE A 59 -5.26 -3.36 -1.99
C ILE A 59 -4.61 -2.49 -3.05
N ARG A 60 -5.29 -2.26 -4.17
CA ARG A 60 -4.78 -1.44 -5.27
C ARG A 60 -4.59 0.02 -4.84
N ASP A 61 -5.54 0.57 -4.11
CA ASP A 61 -5.47 1.95 -3.62
C ASP A 61 -4.33 2.13 -2.62
N VAL A 62 -4.17 1.18 -1.69
CA VAL A 62 -3.05 1.18 -0.74
C VAL A 62 -1.70 1.08 -1.46
N GLU A 63 -1.56 0.20 -2.45
CA GLU A 63 -0.32 0.11 -3.25
C GLU A 63 -0.05 1.39 -4.04
N PHE A 64 -1.10 2.03 -4.57
CA PHE A 64 -0.98 3.31 -5.26
C PHE A 64 -0.45 4.39 -4.32
N ASP A 65 -1.00 4.51 -3.12
CA ASP A 65 -0.59 5.49 -2.12
C ASP A 65 0.84 5.27 -1.64
N ILE A 66 1.23 4.02 -1.39
CA ILE A 66 2.62 3.66 -1.03
C ILE A 66 3.58 4.05 -2.16
N THR A 67 3.24 3.70 -3.41
CA THR A 67 4.06 4.00 -4.58
C THR A 67 4.21 5.52 -4.77
N ARG A 68 3.11 6.25 -4.63
CA ARG A 68 3.10 7.71 -4.69
C ARG A 68 3.98 8.32 -3.61
N PHE A 69 3.85 7.86 -2.37
CA PHE A 69 4.66 8.32 -1.24
C PHE A 69 6.16 8.11 -1.49
N LEU A 70 6.56 6.89 -1.87
CA LEU A 70 7.95 6.56 -2.16
C LEU A 70 8.52 7.39 -3.32
N THR A 71 7.71 7.66 -4.34
CA THR A 71 8.10 8.47 -5.49
C THR A 71 8.35 9.92 -5.08
N LEU A 72 7.42 10.53 -4.36
CA LEU A 72 7.56 11.91 -3.88
C LEU A 72 8.76 12.06 -2.94
N ARG A 73 9.00 11.08 -2.07
CA ARG A 73 10.18 11.04 -1.20
C ARG A 73 11.48 11.02 -2.00
N ARG A 74 11.60 10.16 -3.02
CA ARG A 74 12.79 10.08 -3.88
C ARG A 74 13.03 11.39 -4.64
N ILE A 75 11.98 12.03 -5.13
CA ILE A 75 12.08 13.34 -5.80
C ILE A 75 12.63 14.38 -4.82
N ALA A 76 12.14 14.42 -3.59
CA ALA A 76 12.62 15.35 -2.56
C ALA A 76 14.09 15.11 -2.21
N GLU A 77 14.50 13.85 -2.04
CA GLU A 77 15.90 13.47 -1.77
C GLU A 77 16.83 13.87 -2.93
N ALA A 78 16.42 13.62 -4.18
CA ALA A 78 17.18 14.00 -5.36
C ALA A 78 17.35 15.52 -5.47
N LYS A 79 16.29 16.28 -5.20
CA LYS A 79 16.34 17.75 -5.20
C LYS A 79 17.31 18.27 -4.11
N ALA A 80 17.22 17.73 -2.90
CA ALA A 80 18.12 18.11 -1.81
C ALA A 80 19.60 17.82 -2.13
N ALA A 81 19.88 16.71 -2.82
CA ALA A 81 21.22 16.37 -3.27
C ALA A 81 21.74 17.38 -4.32
N GLN A 82 20.90 17.76 -5.29
CA GLN A 82 21.24 18.76 -6.32
C GLN A 82 21.52 20.15 -5.69
N ASP A 83 20.67 20.58 -4.76
CA ASP A 83 20.83 21.87 -4.07
C ASP A 83 22.14 21.90 -3.26
N ALA A 84 22.48 20.79 -2.59
CA ALA A 84 23.74 20.66 -1.85
C ALA A 84 24.98 20.67 -2.77
N GLU A 85 24.91 20.03 -3.93
CA GLU A 85 25.98 20.04 -4.92
C GLU A 85 26.18 21.44 -5.52
N ALA A 86 25.08 22.13 -5.88
CA ALA A 86 25.11 23.51 -6.35
C ALA A 86 25.74 24.46 -5.31
N ALA A 87 25.38 24.33 -4.02
CA ALA A 87 25.97 25.11 -2.94
C ALA A 87 27.49 24.85 -2.78
N ARG A 88 27.94 23.59 -2.90
CA ARG A 88 29.37 23.24 -2.87
C ARG A 88 30.15 23.87 -4.03
N HIS A 89 29.59 23.85 -5.23
CA HIS A 89 30.20 24.49 -6.40
C HIS A 89 30.23 26.02 -6.30
N ALA A 90 29.20 26.64 -5.72
CA ALA A 90 29.17 28.07 -5.46
C ALA A 90 30.19 28.50 -4.39
N GLY A 91 30.35 27.71 -3.32
CA GLY A 91 31.32 27.97 -2.26
C GLY A 91 32.78 27.78 -2.69
N ARG A 92 33.05 26.93 -3.68
CA ARG A 92 34.41 26.65 -4.20
C ARG A 92 34.92 27.69 -5.21
N ARG A 93 34.06 28.60 -5.68
CA ARG A 93 34.37 29.69 -6.62
C ARG A 93 34.67 31.04 -5.94
N ARG A 94 34.55 31.12 -4.61
CA ARG A 94 35.04 32.24 -3.79
C ARG A 94 36.34 31.87 -3.12
#